data_AF-X1INZ3-F1
#
_entry.id   AF-X1INZ3-F1
#
_cell.length_a   1.000
_cell.length_b   1.000
_cell.length_c   1.000
_cell.angle_alpha   90.00
_cell.angle_beta   90.00
_cell.angle_gamma   90.00
#
_symmetry.space_group_name_H-M   'P 1'
#
loop_
_entity.id
_entity.type
_entity.pdbx_description
1 polymer ?
#
loop_
_entity_poly.entity_id
_entity_poly.type
_entity_poly.pdbx_seq_one_letter_code
_entity_poly.pdbx_strand_id
1 'polypeptide(L)' 'MVKKLLGARIPETLVLELREYCKSHGILMNYFVSEAIKVKLKKVKKSEEKEKAEKLPMN' A
#
# COMPACT_ATOMS: atom_id res chain seq x y z
N MET A 1 19.96 2.37 -3.95
CA MET A 1 18.86 1.62 -3.29
C MET A 1 18.50 0.44 -4.18
N VAL A 2 18.66 -0.80 -3.72
CA VAL A 2 18.42 -2.00 -4.56
C VAL A 2 16.92 -2.24 -4.66
N LYS A 3 16.37 -2.26 -5.88
CA LYS A 3 14.96 -2.60 -6.13
C LYS A 3 14.84 -4.12 -6.22
N LYS A 4 13.88 -4.71 -5.50
CA LYS A 4 13.53 -6.13 -5.59
C LYS A 4 12.19 -6.29 -6.32
N LEU A 5 12.07 -7.29 -7.18
CA LEU A 5 10.80 -7.68 -7.77
C LEU A 5 9.95 -8.36 -6.71
N LEU A 6 8.70 -7.93 -6.56
CA LEU A 6 7.70 -8.56 -5.71
C LEU A 6 6.58 -9.09 -6.60
N GLY A 7 6.35 -10.40 -6.58
CA GLY A 7 5.20 -11.02 -7.22
C GLY A 7 4.07 -11.25 -6.21
N ALA A 8 2.84 -10.90 -6.57
CA ALA A 8 1.65 -11.17 -5.77
C ALA A 8 0.50 -11.60 -6.67
N ARG A 9 -0.37 -12.49 -6.17
CA ARG A 9 -1.62 -12.84 -6.86
C ARG A 9 -2.67 -11.81 -6.50
N ILE A 10 -3.30 -11.23 -7.52
CA ILE A 10 -4.40 -10.28 -7.38
C ILE A 10 -5.49 -10.61 -8.41
N PRO A 11 -6.77 -10.27 -8.14
CA PRO A 11 -7.85 -10.46 -9.09
C PRO A 11 -7.55 -9.78 -10.43
N GLU A 12 -7.89 -10.46 -11.52
CA GLU A 12 -7.67 -9.95 -12.88
C GLU A 12 -8.41 -8.62 -13.12
N THR A 13 -9.65 -8.51 -12.61
CA THR A 13 -10.46 -7.29 -12.68
C THR A 13 -9.72 -6.08 -12.11
N LEU A 14 -9.03 -6.26 -10.98
CA LEU A 14 -8.26 -5.21 -10.33
C LEU A 14 -6.99 -4.85 -11.12
N VAL A 15 -6.37 -5.81 -11.80
CA VAL A 15 -5.23 -5.54 -12.71
C VAL A 15 -5.68 -4.69 -13.89
N LEU A 16 -6.84 -5.01 -14.47
CA LEU A 16 -7.39 -4.28 -15.62
C LEU A 16 -7.70 -2.83 -15.24
N GLU A 17 -8.41 -2.63 -14.14
CA GLU A 17 -8.75 -1.30 -13.62
C GLU A 17 -7.49 -0.48 -13.30
N LEU A 18 -6.50 -1.09 -12.62
CA LEU A 18 -5.23 -0.44 -12.31
C LEU A 18 -4.48 0.00 -13.57
N ARG A 19 -4.44 -0.87 -14.59
CA ARG A 19 -3.76 -0.57 -15.86
C ARG A 19 -4.45 0.56 -16.60
N GLU A 20 -5.77 0.54 -16.69
CA GLU A 20 -6.56 1.58 -17.35
C GLU A 20 -6.40 2.94 -16.67
N TYR A 21 -6.48 2.96 -15.34
CA TYR A 21 -6.24 4.16 -14.55
C TYR A 21 -4.82 4.72 -14.76
N CYS A 22 -3.80 3.87 -14.65
CA CYS A 22 -2.41 4.29 -14.81
C CYS A 22 -2.15 4.84 -16.22
N LYS A 23 -2.69 4.18 -17.25
CA LYS A 23 -2.54 4.59 -18.65
C LYS A 23 -3.21 5.93 -18.92
N SER A 24 -4.44 6.13 -18.46
CA SER A 24 -5.20 7.38 -18.69
C SER A 24 -4.59 8.59 -17.98
N HIS A 25 -3.86 8.39 -16.88
CA HIS A 25 -3.23 9.46 -16.10
C HIS A 25 -1.73 9.63 -16.37
N GLY A 26 -1.13 8.84 -17.28
CA GLY A 26 0.31 8.88 -17.57
C GLY A 26 1.18 8.43 -16.38
N ILE A 27 0.67 7.55 -15.52
CA ILE A 27 1.33 7.09 -14.30
C ILE A 27 1.96 5.71 -14.54
N LEU A 28 3.18 5.50 -14.04
CA LEU A 28 3.79 4.17 -14.02
C LEU A 28 3.14 3.29 -12.95
N MET A 29 2.64 2.11 -13.35
CA MET A 29 1.97 1.18 -12.43
C MET A 29 2.83 0.83 -11.20
N ASN A 30 4.13 0.61 -11.38
CA ASN A 30 5.06 0.33 -10.27
C ASN A 30 5.15 1.50 -9.27
N TYR A 31 5.10 2.75 -9.76
CA TYR A 31 5.09 3.93 -8.91
C TYR A 31 3.79 4.01 -8.12
N PHE A 32 2.65 3.84 -8.80
CA PHE A 32 1.34 3.82 -8.16
C PHE A 32 1.25 2.79 -7.03
N VAL A 33 1.63 1.54 -7.31
CA VAL A 33 1.61 0.45 -6.33
C VAL A 33 2.56 0.74 -5.16
N SER A 34 3.74 1.27 -5.42
CA SER A 34 4.72 1.62 -4.37
C SER A 34 4.16 2.69 -3.41
N GLU A 35 3.55 3.75 -3.94
CA GLU A 35 2.95 4.80 -3.11
C GLU A 35 1.70 4.29 -2.38
N ALA A 36 0.87 3.47 -3.03
CA ALA A 36 -0.28 2.84 -2.38
C ALA A 36 0.13 1.98 -1.17
N ILE A 37 1.16 1.15 -1.33
CA ILE A 37 1.73 0.33 -0.24
C ILE A 37 2.25 1.23 0.88
N LYS A 38 3.02 2.28 0.56
CA LYS A 38 3.57 3.22 1.54
C LYS A 38 2.48 3.93 2.35
N VAL A 39 1.43 4.39 1.68
CA VAL A 39 0.27 5.02 2.33
C VAL A 39 -0.45 4.03 3.26
N LYS A 40 -0.69 2.80 2.79
CA LYS A 40 -1.36 1.77 3.61
C LYS A 40 -0.51 1.38 4.81
N LEU A 41 0.79 1.15 4.64
CA LEU A 41 1.72 0.84 5.73
C LEU A 41 1.75 1.94 6.79
N LYS A 42 1.79 3.22 6.38
CA LYS A 42 1.75 4.34 7.33
C LYS A 42 0.45 4.37 8.15
N LYS A 43 -0.68 4.03 7.53
CA LYS A 43 -1.97 3.94 8.24
C LYS A 43 -1.99 2.77 9.23
N VAL A 44 -1.55 1.59 8.81
CA VAL A 44 -1.51 0.39 9.67
C VAL A 44 -0.62 0.61 10.89
N LYS A 45 0.60 1.15 10.70
CA LYS A 45 1.51 1.45 11.83
C LYS A 45 0.90 2.41 12.85
N LYS A 46 0.23 3.46 12.38
CA LYS A 46 -0.47 4.41 13.27
C LYS A 46 -1.60 3.75 14.06
N SER A 47 -2.34 2.82 13.45
CA SER A 47 -3.39 2.07 14.14
C SER A 47 -2.80 1.14 15.21
N GLU A 48 -1.74 0.40 14.88
CA GLU A 48 -1.04 -0.47 15.84
C GLU A 48 -0.44 0.31 17.01
N GLU A 49 0.11 1.50 16.77
CA GLU A 49 0.63 2.40 17.82
C GLU A 49 -0.48 2.87 18.77
N LYS A 50 -1.65 3.24 18.24
CA LYS A 50 -2.81 3.62 19.05
C LYS A 50 -3.32 2.46 19.90
N GLU A 51 -3.48 1.28 19.31
CA GLU A 51 -3.90 0.08 20.05
C GLU A 51 -2.92 -0.30 21.15
N LYS A 52 -1.61 -0.11 20.94
CA LYS A 52 -0.58 -0.34 21.97
C LYS A 52 -0.63 0.71 23.08
N ALA A 53 -0.88 1.97 22.75
CA ALA A 53 -1.02 3.04 23.73
C ALA A 53 -2.27 2.88 24.61
N GLU A 54 -3.38 2.40 24.04
CA GLU A 54 -4.64 2.14 24.77
C GLU A 54 -4.56 0.89 25.67
N LYS A 55 -3.68 -0.07 25.36
CA LYS A 55 -3.47 -1.29 26.16
C LYS A 55 -2.46 -1.13 27.31
N LEU A 56 -1.78 0.01 27.42
CA LEU A 56 -0.96 0.31 28.59
C LEU A 56 -1.89 0.77 29.72
N PRO A 57 -1.95 0.05 30.86
CA PRO A 57 -2.73 0.52 32.00
C PRO A 57 -2.13 1.85 32.46
N MET A 58 -2.97 2.89 32.53
CA MET A 58 -2.62 4.08 33.31
C MET A 58 -2.51 3.62 34.77
N ASN A 59 -1.27 3.54 35.24
CA ASN A 59 -0.93 3.25 36.64
C ASN A 59 -0.44 4.53 37.30
#